data_AF-A0A837IUU6-F1
#
_entry.id   AF-A0A837IUU6-F1
#
_cell.length_a   1.000
_cell.length_b   1.000
_cell.length_c   1.000
_cell.angle_alpha   90.00
_cell.angle_beta   90.00
_cell.angle_gamma   90.00
#
_symmetry.space_group_name_H-M   'P 1'
#
loop_
_entity.id
_entity.type
_entity.pdbx_description
1 polymer ?
#
loop_
_entity_poly.entity_id
_entity_poly.type
_entity_poly.pdbx_seq_one_letter_code
_entity_poly.pdbx_strand_id
1 'polypeptide(L)' 'MNTYSRLTAANTAKSNSLAKLSSGLRINKAGDDAAGLAISEKMKSQIGGLAQAKRNAQDGISLVQTAEGALNETHSIL' A
#
# COMPACT_ATOMS: atom_id res chain seq x y z
N MET A 1 17.88 24.38 34.84
CA MET A 1 17.75 22.93 34.53
C MET A 1 16.35 22.51 34.08
N ASN A 2 15.25 22.98 34.71
CA ASN A 2 13.89 22.60 34.30
C ASN A 2 13.45 23.20 32.94
N THR A 3 13.84 24.45 32.66
CA THR A 3 13.55 25.15 31.39
C THR A 3 14.24 24.54 30.18
N TYR A 4 15.50 24.11 30.31
CA TYR A 4 16.25 23.45 29.24
C TYR A 4 15.62 22.09 28.87
N SER A 5 15.25 21.28 29.87
CA SER A 5 14.56 20.00 29.64
C SER A 5 13.20 20.18 28.95
N ARG A 6 12.42 21.18 29.36
CA ARG A 6 11.14 21.53 28.71
C ARG A 6 11.33 22.02 27.28
N LEU A 7 12.36 22.83 27.02
CA LEU A 7 12.70 23.30 25.68
C LEU A 7 13.06 22.13 24.75
N THR A 8 13.89 21.20 25.23
CA THR A 8 14.26 19.99 24.47
C THR A 8 13.02 19.14 24.15
N ALA A 9 12.14 18.90 25.14
CA ALA A 9 10.90 18.15 24.92
C ALA A 9 9.97 18.82 23.89
N ALA A 10 9.82 20.15 23.98
CA ALA A 10 9.03 20.93 23.02
C ALA A 10 9.62 20.86 21.60
N ASN A 11 10.94 20.91 21.46
CA ASN A 11 11.61 20.82 20.17
C ASN A 11 11.45 19.42 19.55
N THR A 12 11.55 18.35 20.35
CA THR A 12 11.28 16.97 19.89
C THR A 12 9.83 16.80 19.43
N ALA A 13 8.86 17.32 20.19
CA ALA A 13 7.45 17.26 19.81
C ALA A 13 7.16 18.02 18.50
N LYS A 14 7.78 19.19 18.30
CA LYS A 14 7.71 19.95 17.05
C LYS A 14 8.29 19.18 15.87
N SER A 15 9.47 18.58 16.01
CA SER A 15 10.08 17.75 14.97
C SER A 15 9.21 16.55 14.60
N ASN A 16 8.61 15.87 15.59
CA ASN A 16 7.70 14.76 15.32
C ASN A 16 6.43 15.20 14.58
N SER A 17 5.88 16.37 14.93
CA SER A 17 4.71 16.94 14.26
C SER A 17 5.01 17.32 12.82
N LEU A 18 6.18 17.93 12.57
CA LEU A 18 6.66 18.23 11.22
C LEU A 18 6.87 16.97 10.38
N ALA A 19 7.40 15.90 10.96
CA ALA A 19 7.54 14.63 10.26
C ALA A 19 6.17 14.05 9.85
N LYS A 20 5.18 14.07 10.76
CA LYS A 20 3.79 13.63 10.47
C LYS A 20 3.13 14.48 9.38
N LEU A 21 3.34 15.79 9.42
CA LEU A 21 2.85 16.69 8.38
C LEU A 21 3.53 16.43 7.02
N SER A 22 4.85 16.26 7.01
CA SER A 22 5.62 16.06 5.78
C SER A 22 5.34 14.73 5.09
N SER A 23 5.04 13.66 5.85
CA SER A 23 4.68 12.37 5.26
C SER A 23 3.18 12.24 4.96
N GLY A 24 2.35 13.07 5.59
CA GLY A 24 0.89 12.91 5.59
C GLY A 24 0.39 11.68 6.34
N LEU A 25 1.28 10.92 6.98
CA LEU A 25 0.95 9.69 7.71
C LEU A 25 0.80 9.99 9.20
N ARG A 26 -0.32 9.54 9.78
CA ARG A 26 -0.60 9.66 11.22
C ARG A 26 0.42 8.87 12.07
N ILE A 27 0.89 7.73 11.55
CA ILE A 27 1.86 6.84 12.20
C ILE A 27 3.13 6.82 11.33
N ASN A 28 4.19 7.45 11.83
CA ASN A 28 5.48 7.56 11.13
C ASN A 28 6.60 6.74 11.78
N LYS A 29 6.40 6.26 13.01
CA LYS A 29 7.40 5.53 13.78
C LYS A 29 6.76 4.28 14.38
N ALA A 30 7.44 3.14 14.23
CA ALA A 30 7.07 1.89 14.88
C ALA A 30 7.02 2.00 16.41
N GLY A 31 7.79 2.94 16.98
CA GLY A 31 7.82 3.20 18.42
C GLY A 31 6.63 4.01 18.97
N ASP A 32 5.89 4.74 18.13
CA ASP A 32 4.70 5.51 18.57
C ASP A 32 3.46 4.60 18.67
N ASP A 33 3.30 3.66 17.71
CA ASP A 33 2.19 2.71 17.65
C ASP A 33 2.58 1.49 16.79
N ALA A 34 3.20 0.49 17.41
CA ALA A 34 3.65 -0.72 16.73
C ALA A 34 2.49 -1.53 16.12
N ALA A 35 1.33 -1.54 16.79
CA ALA A 35 0.14 -2.26 16.33
C ALA A 35 -0.49 -1.55 15.12
N GLY A 36 -0.64 -0.24 15.18
CA GLY A 36 -1.15 0.57 14.07
C GLY A 36 -0.23 0.52 12.85
N LEU A 37 1.09 0.52 13.04
CA LEU A 37 2.03 0.32 11.94
C LEU A 37 1.90 -1.08 11.33
N ALA A 38 1.86 -2.14 12.15
CA ALA A 38 1.74 -3.51 11.66
C ALA A 38 0.44 -3.75 10.87
N ILE A 39 -0.68 -3.18 11.32
CA ILE A 39 -1.94 -3.23 10.58
C ILE A 39 -1.82 -2.47 9.25
N SER A 40 -1.22 -1.28 9.25
CA SER A 40 -1.06 -0.50 8.02
C SER A 40 -0.20 -1.21 6.98
N GLU A 41 0.89 -1.86 7.40
CA GLU A 41 1.75 -2.65 6.51
C GLU A 41 1.05 -3.92 6.01
N LYS A 42 0.28 -4.60 6.86
CA LYS A 42 -0.59 -5.72 6.45
C LYS A 42 -1.58 -5.28 5.38
N MET A 43 -2.26 -4.15 5.58
CA MET A 43 -3.20 -3.61 4.59
C MET A 43 -2.51 -3.25 3.28
N LYS A 44 -1.32 -2.61 3.34
CA LYS A 44 -0.53 -2.28 2.16
C LYS A 44 -0.11 -3.52 1.38
N SER A 45 0.31 -4.58 2.07
CA SER A 45 0.60 -5.88 1.47
C SER A 45 -0.63 -6.49 0.80
N GLN A 46 -1.79 -6.46 1.46
CA GLN A 46 -3.06 -6.95 0.88
C GLN A 46 -3.47 -6.17 -0.36
N ILE A 47 -3.34 -4.84 -0.36
CA ILE A 47 -3.61 -3.99 -1.52
C ILE A 47 -2.69 -4.38 -2.69
N GLY A 48 -1.40 -4.58 -2.43
CA GLY A 48 -0.45 -5.06 -3.45
C GLY A 48 -0.84 -6.43 -4.02
N GLY A 49 -1.23 -7.37 -3.15
CA GLY A 49 -1.71 -8.69 -3.55
C GLY A 49 -2.98 -8.63 -4.40
N LEU A 50 -3.95 -7.81 -4.01
CA LEU A 50 -5.20 -7.60 -4.76
C LEU A 50 -4.93 -6.94 -6.13
N ALA A 51 -4.01 -5.99 -6.20
CA ALA A 51 -3.62 -5.37 -7.47
C ALA A 51 -3.00 -6.38 -8.44
N GLN A 52 -2.18 -7.31 -7.93
CA GLN A 52 -1.64 -8.41 -8.74
C GLN A 52 -2.73 -9.39 -9.16
N ALA A 53 -3.62 -9.79 -8.23
CA ALA A 53 -4.74 -10.68 -8.53
C ALA A 53 -5.65 -10.11 -9.63
N LYS A 54 -5.91 -8.80 -9.59
CA LYS A 54 -6.65 -8.10 -10.64
C LYS A 54 -5.96 -8.23 -12.01
N ARG A 55 -4.65 -7.97 -12.08
CA ARG A 55 -3.88 -8.14 -13.32
C ARG A 55 -3.95 -9.58 -13.83
N ASN A 56 -3.70 -10.55 -12.96
CA ASN A 56 -3.77 -11.97 -13.32
C ASN A 56 -5.15 -12.37 -13.88
N ALA A 57 -6.24 -11.84 -13.30
CA ALA A 57 -7.58 -12.09 -13.81
C ALA A 57 -7.80 -11.46 -15.19
N GLN A 58 -7.31 -10.25 -15.43
CA GLN A 58 -7.38 -9.58 -16.73
C GLN A 58 -6.56 -10.33 -17.79
N ASP A 59 -5.39 -10.84 -17.43
CA ASP A 59 -4.55 -11.65 -18.32
C ASP A 59 -5.26 -12.98 -18.66
N GLY A 60 -5.88 -13.62 -17.67
CA GLY A 60 -6.69 -14.82 -17.88
C GLY A 60 -7.88 -14.59 -18.82
N ILE A 61 -8.59 -13.48 -18.65
CA ILE A 61 -9.68 -13.07 -19.55
C ILE A 61 -9.15 -12.87 -20.98
N SER A 62 -8.02 -12.18 -21.13
CA SER A 62 -7.42 -11.89 -22.43
C SER A 62 -6.97 -13.18 -23.14
N LEU A 63 -6.45 -14.15 -22.38
CA LEU A 63 -6.08 -15.46 -22.90
C LEU A 63 -7.31 -16.24 -23.38
N VAL A 64 -8.37 -16.28 -22.58
CA VAL A 64 -9.63 -16.94 -22.95
C VAL A 64 -10.23 -16.31 -24.20
N GLN A 65 -10.26 -14.96 -24.26
CA GLN A 65 -10.77 -14.24 -25.44
C GLN A 65 -9.95 -14.54 -26.70
N THR A 66 -8.62 -14.66 -26.56
CA THR A 66 -7.74 -15.04 -27.68
C THR A 66 -8.02 -16.48 -28.13
N ALA A 67 -8.23 -17.39 -27.18
CA ALA A 67 -8.59 -18.77 -27.47
C ALA A 67 -9.98 -18.87 -28.14
N GLU A 68 -10.98 -18.14 -27.67
CA GLU A 68 -12.32 -18.07 -28.28
C GLU A 68 -12.25 -17.54 -29.73
N GLY A 69 -11.45 -16.50 -29.98
CA GLY A 69 -11.21 -15.99 -31.33
C GLY A 69 -10.59 -17.05 -32.25
N ALA A 70 -9.57 -17.75 -31.78
CA ALA A 70 -8.94 -18.83 -32.53
C ALA A 70 -9.90 -20.01 -32.80
N LEU A 71 -10.72 -20.39 -31.82
CA LEU A 71 -11.70 -21.47 -31.98
C LEU A 71 -12.80 -21.10 -32.99
N ASN A 72 -13.28 -19.86 -33.00
CA ASN A 72 -14.24 -19.38 -34.00
C ASN A 72 -13.69 -19.47 -35.43
N GLU A 73 -12.40 -19.17 -35.63
CA GLU A 73 -11.74 -19.33 -36.91
C GLU A 73 -11.72 -20.81 -37.33
N THR A 74 -11.36 -21.72 -36.42
CA THR A 74 -11.36 -23.17 -36.71
C THR A 74 -12.76 -23.71 -37.02
N HIS A 75 -13.79 -23.19 -36.36
CA HIS A 75 -15.17 -23.59 -36.62
C HIS A 75 -15.67 -23.09 -37.98
N SER A 76 -15.18 -21.94 -38.43
CA SER A 76 -15.54 -21.35 -39.73
C SER A 76 -14.84 -22.04 -40.91
N ILE A 77 -13.80 -22.83 -40.66
CA ILE A 77 -13.05 -23.61 -41.67
C ILE A 77 -13.70 -25.00 -41.93
N LEU A 78 -14.47 -25.53 -40.97
CA LEU A 78 -15.20 -26.82 -41.09
C LEU A 78 -16.57 -26.63 -41.76
#